data_AF-A0A2I3TAJ3-F1
#
_entry.id   AF-A0A2I3TAJ3-F1
#
_cell.length_a   1.000
_cell.length_b   1.000
_cell.length_c   1.000
_cell.angle_alpha   90.00
_cell.angle_beta   90.00
_cell.angle_gamma   90.00
#
_symmetry.space_group_name_H-M   'P 1'
#
loop_
_entity.id
_entity.type
_entity.pdbx_description
1 polymer ?
#
loop_
_entity_poly.entity_id
_entity_poly.type
_entity_poly.pdbx_seq_one_letter_code
_entity_poly.pdbx_strand_id
1 'polypeptide(L)'
;MKSARAKTPRKPTVKKGSQTNLKDPVGVYCRVRPLGFPDQECCIEVINNTTVQLHTPEGYRLNRNGDYKETQYSFKQVFGTHTTQKELFDVVANPLVNDLIHGKNGFQI
;
A
#
# COMPACT_ATOMS: atom_id res chain seq x y z
N MET A 1 44.51 -40.68 35.25
CA MET A 1 43.62 -41.01 34.10
C MET A 1 42.95 -39.73 33.63
N LYS A 2 43.17 -39.29 32.38
CA LYS A 2 42.54 -38.07 31.84
C LYS A 2 41.38 -38.49 30.94
N SER A 3 40.15 -38.08 31.27
CA SER A 3 38.94 -38.40 30.50
C SER A 3 38.91 -37.63 29.19
N ALA A 4 38.75 -38.32 28.07
CA ALA A 4 38.63 -37.73 26.74
C ALA A 4 37.19 -37.27 26.49
N ARG A 5 36.98 -35.96 26.29
CA ARG A 5 35.68 -35.38 25.96
C ARG A 5 35.30 -35.74 24.52
N ALA A 6 34.23 -36.52 24.35
CA ALA A 6 33.68 -36.88 23.04
C ALA A 6 33.19 -35.62 22.28
N LYS A 7 33.60 -35.47 21.02
CA LYS A 7 33.11 -34.40 20.13
C LYS A 7 31.82 -34.88 19.44
N THR A 8 30.73 -34.13 19.59
CA THR A 8 29.46 -34.43 18.90
C THR A 8 29.54 -34.08 17.40
N PRO A 9 28.88 -34.84 16.51
CA PRO A 9 28.87 -34.55 15.07
C PRO A 9 28.22 -33.20 14.75
N ARG A 10 28.88 -32.39 13.92
CA ARG A 10 28.35 -31.09 13.45
C ARG A 10 27.20 -31.34 12.46
N LYS A 11 26.04 -30.71 12.72
CA LYS A 11 24.92 -30.67 11.76
C LYS A 11 25.39 -30.09 10.42
N PRO A 12 24.93 -30.61 9.26
CA PRO A 12 25.22 -30.02 7.97
C PRO A 12 24.70 -28.58 7.92
N THR A 13 25.56 -27.65 7.52
CA THR A 13 25.17 -26.28 7.22
C THR A 13 24.25 -26.29 6.01
N VAL A 14 22.95 -26.11 6.24
CA VAL A 14 22.00 -25.81 5.16
C VAL A 14 22.48 -24.52 4.51
N LYS A 15 23.04 -24.61 3.30
CA LYS A 15 23.29 -23.44 2.47
C LYS A 15 21.94 -22.76 2.28
N LYS A 16 21.71 -21.61 2.92
CA LYS A 16 20.66 -20.68 2.54
C LYS A 16 20.99 -20.27 1.11
N GLY A 17 20.44 -21.01 0.14
CA GLY A 17 20.31 -20.49 -1.21
C GLY A 17 19.64 -19.13 -1.08
N SER A 18 20.18 -18.14 -1.78
CA SER A 18 19.55 -16.83 -1.90
C SER A 18 18.18 -17.05 -2.53
N GLN A 19 17.16 -17.25 -1.71
CA GLN A 19 15.80 -17.02 -2.12
C GLN A 19 15.70 -15.52 -2.36
N THR A 20 16.07 -15.09 -3.56
CA THR A 20 15.47 -13.91 -4.16
C THR A 20 14.00 -14.24 -4.26
N ASN A 21 13.28 -14.01 -3.16
CA ASN A 21 11.83 -13.99 -3.12
C ASN A 21 11.44 -12.92 -4.14
N LEU A 22 11.17 -13.33 -5.37
CA LEU A 22 10.48 -12.55 -6.40
C LEU A 22 9.03 -12.40 -5.91
N LYS A 23 8.84 -11.64 -4.82
CA LYS A 23 7.52 -11.23 -4.38
C LYS A 23 7.12 -10.10 -5.31
N ASP A 24 6.17 -10.39 -6.19
CA ASP A 24 5.54 -9.34 -6.97
C ASP A 24 4.95 -8.31 -5.99
N PRO A 25 5.38 -7.03 -6.07
CA PRO A 25 4.95 -6.02 -5.12
C PRO A 25 3.45 -5.73 -5.31
N VAL A 26 2.71 -5.65 -4.20
CA VAL A 26 1.28 -5.30 -4.21
C VAL A 26 1.11 -3.85 -4.66
N GLY A 27 0.34 -3.64 -5.72
CA GLY A 27 -0.05 -2.29 -6.16
C GLY A 27 -1.17 -1.74 -5.29
N VAL A 28 -0.88 -0.70 -4.49
CA VAL A 28 -1.88 -0.02 -3.65
C VAL A 28 -2.26 1.31 -4.29
N TYR A 29 -3.54 1.49 -4.57
CA TYR A 29 -4.09 2.67 -5.23
C TYR A 29 -5.17 3.31 -4.36
N CYS A 30 -5.35 4.62 -4.47
CA CYS A 30 -6.43 5.35 -3.78
C CYS A 30 -7.39 5.95 -4.81
N ARG A 31 -8.71 5.83 -4.60
CA ARG A 31 -9.72 6.54 -5.38
C ARG A 31 -10.56 7.40 -4.45
N VAL A 32 -10.53 8.70 -4.65
CA VAL A 32 -11.36 9.66 -3.92
C VAL A 32 -12.74 9.72 -4.59
N ARG A 33 -13.80 9.48 -3.81
CA ARG A 33 -15.18 9.61 -4.27
C ARG A 33 -15.63 11.07 -4.12
N PRO A 34 -16.34 11.66 -5.10
CA PRO A 34 -17.00 12.95 -4.91
C PRO A 34 -17.94 12.94 -3.71
N LEU A 35 -18.07 14.11 -3.06
CA LEU A 35 -19.05 14.31 -2.01
C LEU A 35 -20.48 14.19 -2.57
N GLY A 36 -21.40 13.70 -1.74
CA GLY A 36 -22.80 13.52 -2.13
C GLY A 36 -23.59 14.83 -2.13
N PHE A 37 -23.15 15.80 -1.33
CA PHE A 37 -23.81 17.08 -1.13
C PHE A 37 -22.78 18.23 -1.19
N PRO A 38 -23.15 19.42 -1.70
CA PRO A 38 -22.24 20.56 -1.79
C PRO A 38 -21.68 21.04 -0.44
N ASP A 39 -22.51 21.02 0.61
CA ASP A 39 -22.15 21.54 1.93
C ASP A 39 -21.48 20.49 2.84
N GLN A 40 -21.17 19.32 2.29
CA GLN A 40 -20.50 18.27 3.05
C GLN A 40 -19.02 18.65 3.23
N GLU A 41 -18.52 18.60 4.46
CA GLU A 41 -17.11 18.86 4.74
C GLU A 41 -16.22 17.77 4.10
N CYS A 42 -15.13 18.19 3.44
CA CYS A 42 -14.17 17.27 2.82
C CYS A 42 -12.97 17.06 3.75
N CYS A 43 -12.81 15.85 4.27
CA CYS A 43 -11.69 15.49 5.14
C CYS A 43 -10.45 14.99 4.38
N ILE A 44 -10.48 14.95 3.04
CA ILE A 44 -9.38 14.47 2.21
C ILE A 44 -9.09 15.45 1.07
N GLU A 45 -7.82 15.69 0.80
CA GLU A 45 -7.33 16.50 -0.30
C GLU A 45 -6.33 15.70 -1.14
N VAL A 46 -6.44 15.79 -2.46
CA VAL A 46 -5.46 15.19 -3.38
C VAL A 46 -4.35 16.20 -3.60
N ILE A 47 -3.17 15.96 -3.03
CA ILE A 47 -2.01 16.84 -3.16
C ILE A 47 -1.34 16.65 -4.52
N ASN A 48 -1.21 15.39 -4.96
CA ASN A 48 -0.67 15.04 -6.27
C ASN A 48 -1.13 13.63 -6.70
N ASN A 49 -0.62 13.14 -7.82
CA ASN A 49 -0.95 11.83 -8.39
C ASN A 49 -0.55 10.62 -7.54
N THR A 50 0.19 10.80 -6.44
CA THR A 50 0.63 9.74 -5.53
C THR A 50 0.30 10.00 -4.07
N THR A 51 -0.15 11.21 -3.70
CA THR A 51 -0.29 11.62 -2.30
C THR A 51 -1.65 12.26 -2.03
N VAL A 52 -2.28 11.81 -0.96
CA VAL A 52 -3.45 12.47 -0.36
C VAL A 52 -3.11 12.99 1.02
N GLN A 53 -3.80 14.03 1.43
CA GLN A 53 -3.73 14.64 2.75
C GLN A 53 -5.08 14.51 3.45
N LEU A 54 -5.05 14.13 4.72
CA LEU A 54 -6.23 14.13 5.58
C LEU A 54 -6.27 15.39 6.44
N HIS A 55 -7.45 16.00 6.43
CA HIS A 55 -7.80 17.17 7.23
C HIS A 55 -8.63 16.74 8.43
N THR A 56 -8.38 17.40 9.56
CA THR A 56 -9.20 17.20 10.75
C THR A 56 -10.46 18.04 10.66
N PRO A 57 -11.65 17.50 10.99
CA PRO A 57 -12.88 18.27 10.95
C PRO A 57 -12.78 19.52 11.83
N GLU A 58 -13.33 20.64 11.36
CA GLU A 58 -13.20 21.96 12.00
C GLU A 58 -13.62 21.96 13.49
N GLY A 59 -14.65 21.18 13.85
CA GLY A 59 -15.15 21.06 15.23
C GLY A 59 -14.25 20.26 16.20
N TYR A 60 -13.24 19.55 15.68
CA TYR A 60 -12.29 18.76 16.47
C TYR A 60 -10.91 19.42 16.59
N ARG A 61 -10.74 20.61 16.01
CA ARG A 61 -9.57 21.48 16.20
C ARG A 61 -9.61 22.13 17.60
N LEU A 62 -9.71 21.31 18.64
CA LEU A 62 -9.66 21.77 20.03
C LEU A 62 -8.30 22.39 20.29
N ASN A 63 -8.31 23.63 20.80
CA ASN A 63 -7.18 24.46 21.23
C ASN A 63 -6.27 23.74 22.23
N ARG A 64 -5.50 22.75 21.77
CA ARG A 64 -4.46 22.09 22.51
C ARG A 64 -3.19 22.32 21.71
N ASN A 65 -2.17 22.86 22.36
CA ASN A 65 -0.87 23.25 21.83
C ASN A 65 -0.05 22.10 21.18
N GLY A 66 -0.68 21.07 20.64
CA GLY A 66 -0.03 19.98 19.91
C GLY A 66 -0.12 20.25 18.42
N ASP A 67 1.01 20.15 17.73
CA ASP A 67 1.09 20.14 16.27
C ASP A 67 0.02 19.22 15.69
N TYR A 68 -1.03 19.81 15.11
CA TYR A 68 -1.97 19.08 14.28
C TYR A 68 -1.21 18.70 13.01
N LYS A 69 -0.59 17.52 13.03
CA LYS A 69 0.13 17.00 11.87
C LYS A 69 -0.90 16.59 10.83
N GLU A 70 -1.08 17.44 9.84
CA GLU A 70 -1.71 17.08 8.57
C GLU A 70 -1.12 15.75 8.12
N THR A 71 -1.98 14.72 8.01
CA THR A 71 -1.51 13.35 7.77
C THR A 71 -1.55 13.08 6.28
N GLN A 72 -0.38 12.77 5.70
CA GLN A 72 -0.26 12.42 4.29
C GLN A 72 -0.05 10.92 4.11
N TYR A 73 -0.68 10.37 3.09
CA TYR A 73 -0.52 8.98 2.67
C TYR A 73 -0.07 8.92 1.22
N SER A 74 0.90 8.04 0.95
CA SER A 74 1.43 7.80 -0.39
C SER A 74 0.94 6.48 -0.95
N PHE A 75 0.51 6.51 -2.21
CA PHE A 75 -0.02 5.39 -2.97
C PHE A 75 0.77 5.25 -4.27
N LYS A 76 0.64 4.11 -4.94
CA LYS A 76 1.17 3.93 -6.29
C LYS A 76 0.56 4.93 -7.27
N GLN A 77 -0.75 5.19 -7.12
CA GLN A 77 -1.44 6.28 -7.79
C GLN A 77 -2.72 6.66 -7.02
N VAL A 78 -3.05 7.94 -7.06
CA VAL A 78 -4.28 8.53 -6.52
C VAL A 78 -5.17 8.96 -7.69
N PHE A 79 -6.41 8.52 -7.66
CA PHE A 79 -7.47 8.87 -8.60
C PHE A 79 -8.41 9.87 -7.92
N GLY A 80 -8.56 11.05 -8.53
CA GLY A 80 -9.41 12.12 -8.00
C GLY A 80 -10.90 11.88 -8.23
N THR A 81 -11.70 12.82 -7.76
CA THR A 81 -13.18 12.80 -7.85
C THR A 81 -13.71 12.68 -9.28
N HIS A 82 -12.97 13.21 -10.26
CA HIS A 82 -13.36 13.21 -11.67
C HIS A 82 -12.83 12.00 -12.46
N THR A 83 -12.13 11.06 -11.81
CA THR A 83 -11.64 9.86 -12.50
C THR A 83 -12.80 8.95 -12.91
N THR A 84 -12.86 8.68 -14.21
CA THR A 84 -13.84 7.79 -14.83
C THR A 84 -13.54 6.32 -14.49
N GLN A 85 -14.56 5.47 -14.60
CA GLN A 85 -14.37 4.04 -14.41
C GLN A 85 -13.42 3.42 -15.45
N LYS A 86 -13.39 3.98 -16.68
CA LYS A 86 -12.50 3.52 -17.74
C LYS A 86 -11.05 3.82 -17.40
N GLU A 87 -10.72 5.04 -16.99
CA GLU A 87 -9.35 5.41 -16.60
C GLU A 87 -8.84 4.54 -15.44
N LEU A 88 -9.71 4.27 -14.46
CA LEU A 88 -9.38 3.39 -13.34
C LEU A 88 -9.16 1.94 -13.80
N PHE A 89 -10.01 1.43 -14.69
CA PHE A 89 -9.87 0.09 -15.27
C PHE A 89 -8.55 -0.06 -16.03
N ASP A 90 -8.24 0.89 -16.92
CA ASP A 90 -7.07 0.85 -17.79
C ASP A 90 -5.75 0.77 -17.01
N VAL A 91 -5.72 1.40 -15.82
CA VAL A 91 -4.52 1.43 -14.96
C VAL A 91 -4.47 0.28 -13.96
N VAL A 92 -5.60 -0.06 -13.30
CA VAL A 92 -5.60 -0.99 -12.17
C VAL A 92 -5.93 -2.42 -12.60
N ALA A 93 -7.01 -2.60 -13.36
CA ALA A 93 -7.57 -3.92 -13.64
C ALA A 93 -7.08 -4.51 -14.97
N ASN A 94 -6.85 -3.67 -15.99
CA ASN A 94 -6.39 -4.12 -17.30
C ASN A 94 -5.07 -4.90 -17.24
N PRO A 95 -4.05 -4.51 -16.45
CA PRO A 95 -2.84 -5.33 -16.27
C PRO A 95 -3.15 -6.71 -15.68
N LEU A 96 -4.11 -6.82 -14.75
CA LEU A 96 -4.50 -8.08 -14.14
C LEU A 96 -5.23 -8.99 -15.15
N VAL A 97 -6.05 -8.42 -16.03
CA VAL A 97 -6.65 -9.16 -17.15
C VAL A 97 -5.57 -9.65 -18.11
N ASN A 98 -4.57 -8.81 -18.41
CA ASN A 98 -3.44 -9.20 -19.24
C ASN A 98 -2.63 -10.34 -18.60
N ASP A 99 -2.40 -10.28 -17.29
CA ASP A 99 -1.72 -11.36 -16.58
C ASP A 99 -2.54 -12.67 -16.61
N LEU A 100 -3.87 -12.58 -16.47
CA LEU A 100 -4.77 -13.73 -16.55
C LEU A 100 -4.69 -14.45 -17.91
N ILE A 101 -4.72 -13.70 -19.03
CA ILE A 101 -4.63 -14.31 -20.36
C ILE A 101 -3.25 -14.95 -20.64
N HIS A 102 -2.22 -14.54 -19.90
CA HIS A 102 -0.88 -15.14 -19.94
C HIS A 102 -0.67 -16.24 -18.89
N GLY A 103 -1.73 -16.69 -18.22
CA GLY A 103 -1.69 -17.79 -17.27
C GLY A 103 -1.14 -17.43 -15.88
N LYS A 104 -1.13 -16.14 -15.54
CA LYS A 104 -0.77 -15.67 -14.19
C LYS A 104 -2.03 -15.33 -13.39
N ASN A 105 -1.94 -15.49 -12.07
CA ASN A 105 -3.04 -15.13 -11.18
C ASN A 105 -3.08 -13.61 -10.97
N GLY A 106 -4.28 -13.02 -11.04
CA GLY A 106 -4.55 -11.64 -10.64
C GLY A 106 -5.49 -11.60 -9.43
N PHE A 107 -5.24 -10.70 -8.48
CA PHE A 107 -6.10 -10.48 -7.32
C PHE A 107 -6.25 -8.98 -7.07
N GLN A 108 -7.49 -8.51 -6.88
CA GLN A 108 -7.83 -7.12 -6.58
C GLN A 108 -8.90 -7.10 -5.48
N ILE A 109 -8.72 -6.22 -4.51
CA ILE A 109 -9.69 -5.91 -3.44
C ILE A 109 -10.12 -4.45 -3.53
#